data_AF-A0A520I0K7-F1
#
_entry.id   AF-A0A520I0K7-F1
#
_cell.length_a   1.000
_cell.length_b   1.000
_cell.length_c   1.000
_cell.angle_alpha   90.00
_cell.angle_beta   90.00
_cell.angle_gamma   90.00
#
_symmetry.space_group_name_H-M   'P 1'
#
loop_
_entity.id
_entity.type
_entity.pdbx_description
1 polymer ?
#
loop_
_entity_poly.entity_id
_entity_poly.type
_entity_poly.pdbx_seq_one_letter_code
_entity_poly.pdbx_strand_id
1 'polypeptide(L)'
;RDCSLQRRNQKVVEETPAPLLPAATRQALIDAAVRLTAAANYRSAGTVEFLYDAERDDFFFLEVNTRLQVEHGITEQVTGVDLVEWMVRGAAGDFAFLVGFEAKPVGASIQVRLYAEDPAQDYRPSSGRLVGVSFPEGPRVDSWIAAGTEVSSWYDPMLAKLIVTAPTRDAAVQAMQDALDATSIAGIETNLDWLRTVVRSPVFTSGEVSTRALANIAYTPRSIRVLAGGASTTVQDYPGRLGLWDVGVPPSGPMDALAFRLGNRLLGNAEDTAGLEITAAGPTLLFNAATRICLTGADFGAVVDGTLVSSYEPIDIAAGQILKIGRVAGGGMRGYIAIAGGLDVPLFLGSRSAFTLGEFGGHAGRAVMTGDTLHL
;
A
#
# COMPACT_ATOMS: atom_id res chain seq x y z
N ARG A 1 -6.55 24.01 1.38
CA ARG A 1 -6.16 22.60 1.58
C ARG A 1 -5.04 22.59 2.61
N ASP A 2 -5.07 21.68 3.57
CA ASP A 2 -3.90 21.36 4.39
C ASP A 2 -3.11 20.24 3.68
N CYS A 3 -1.79 20.41 3.59
CA CYS A 3 -0.87 19.47 2.95
C CYS A 3 0.28 19.07 3.90
N SER A 4 0.07 19.21 5.21
CA SER A 4 1.10 19.09 6.23
C SER A 4 1.63 17.65 6.36
N LEU A 5 0.82 16.63 6.07
CA LEU A 5 1.27 15.25 6.11
C LEU A 5 2.11 14.91 4.87
N GLN A 6 3.39 15.24 4.98
CA GLN A 6 4.41 15.00 3.97
C GLN A 6 5.62 14.23 4.53
N ARG A 7 6.28 13.48 3.65
CA ARG A 7 7.46 12.68 3.93
C ARG A 7 8.57 13.09 2.96
N ARG A 8 9.71 13.58 3.45
CA ARG A 8 10.82 14.07 2.59
C ARG A 8 10.31 15.00 1.48
N ASN A 9 9.44 15.94 1.85
CA ASN A 9 8.79 16.91 0.95
C ASN A 9 7.80 16.31 -0.08
N GLN A 10 7.43 15.04 0.06
CA GLN A 10 6.38 14.39 -0.73
C GLN A 10 5.09 14.36 0.08
N LYS A 11 4.05 15.04 -0.40
CA LYS A 11 2.72 15.03 0.22
C LYS A 11 2.10 13.63 0.11
N VAL A 12 1.47 13.16 1.19
CA VAL A 12 0.90 11.81 1.28
C VAL A 12 -0.60 11.86 1.54
N VAL A 13 -1.01 12.72 2.47
CA VAL A 13 -2.39 12.92 2.87
C VAL A 13 -2.69 14.41 2.81
N GLU A 14 -3.80 14.77 2.19
CA GLU A 14 -4.27 16.14 2.09
C GLU A 14 -5.73 16.24 2.50
N GLU A 15 -6.12 17.35 3.11
CA GLU A 15 -7.50 17.54 3.55
C GLU A 15 -8.01 18.97 3.31
N THR A 16 -9.33 19.10 3.21
CA THR A 16 -10.03 20.38 3.19
C THR A 16 -11.37 20.27 3.92
N PRO A 17 -11.79 21.29 4.69
CA PRO A 17 -11.01 22.48 5.07
C PRO A 17 -9.79 22.12 5.93
N ALA A 18 -8.77 23.00 5.93
CA ALA A 18 -7.64 22.84 6.85
C ALA A 18 -8.11 22.80 8.31
N PRO A 19 -7.70 21.79 9.10
CA PRO A 19 -8.11 21.64 10.50
C PRO A 19 -7.49 22.73 11.36
N LEU A 20 -8.15 23.06 12.48
CA LEU A 20 -7.65 24.00 13.50
C LEU A 20 -7.23 25.39 12.99
N LEU A 21 -7.63 25.78 11.77
CA LEU A 21 -7.34 27.09 11.18
C LEU A 21 -8.51 28.06 11.41
N PRO A 22 -8.32 29.15 12.18
CA PRO A 22 -9.37 30.15 12.43
C PRO A 22 -9.94 30.76 11.16
N ALA A 23 -11.22 31.12 11.20
CA ALA A 23 -11.92 31.69 10.03
C ALA A 23 -11.28 33.00 9.54
N ALA A 24 -10.81 33.85 10.45
CA ALA A 24 -10.14 35.11 10.12
C ALA A 24 -8.83 34.86 9.34
N THR A 25 -7.98 33.95 9.83
CA THR A 25 -6.72 33.58 9.17
C THR A 25 -6.95 32.91 7.83
N ARG A 26 -7.96 32.04 7.73
CA ARG A 26 -8.38 31.43 6.46
C ARG A 26 -8.78 32.48 5.43
N GLN A 27 -9.56 33.49 5.84
CA GLN A 27 -9.94 34.58 4.94
C GLN A 27 -8.72 35.41 4.51
N ALA A 28 -7.81 35.72 5.44
CA ALA A 28 -6.59 36.44 5.14
C ALA A 28 -5.68 35.71 4.14
N LEU A 29 -5.58 34.37 4.25
CA LEU A 29 -4.88 33.51 3.29
C LEU A 29 -5.50 33.58 1.88
N ILE A 30 -6.83 33.49 1.80
CA ILE A 30 -7.59 33.59 0.54
C ILE A 30 -7.35 34.98 -0.09
N ASP A 31 -7.51 36.05 0.69
CA ASP A 31 -7.34 37.41 0.20
C ASP A 31 -5.90 37.67 -0.28
N ALA A 32 -4.89 37.14 0.42
CA ALA A 32 -3.50 37.23 0.01
C ALA A 32 -3.25 36.50 -1.33
N ALA A 33 -3.78 35.29 -1.49
CA ALA A 33 -3.67 34.54 -2.74
C ALA A 33 -4.36 35.24 -3.92
N VAL A 34 -5.56 35.81 -3.70
CA VAL A 34 -6.30 36.58 -4.70
C VAL A 34 -5.53 37.85 -5.09
N ARG A 35 -5.01 38.61 -4.11
CA ARG A 35 -4.20 39.82 -4.40
C ARG A 35 -2.96 39.49 -5.24
N LEU A 36 -2.23 38.44 -4.88
CA LEU A 36 -1.01 38.03 -5.58
C LEU A 36 -1.30 37.63 -7.03
N THR A 37 -2.31 36.79 -7.24
CA THR A 37 -2.68 36.30 -8.58
C THR A 37 -3.32 37.38 -9.45
N ALA A 38 -4.10 38.31 -8.87
CA ALA A 38 -4.64 39.48 -9.58
C ALA A 38 -3.51 40.42 -10.05
N ALA A 39 -2.53 40.72 -9.19
CA ALA A 39 -1.38 41.55 -9.55
C ALA A 39 -0.55 40.94 -10.70
N ALA A 40 -0.51 39.61 -10.79
CA ALA A 40 0.17 38.88 -11.87
C ALA A 40 -0.67 38.71 -13.14
N ASN A 41 -1.94 39.16 -13.16
CA ASN A 41 -2.91 38.82 -14.22
C ASN A 41 -2.92 37.31 -14.51
N TYR A 42 -2.91 36.50 -13.44
CA TYR A 42 -2.73 35.06 -13.53
C TYR A 42 -3.88 34.40 -14.32
N ARG A 43 -3.57 33.36 -15.09
CA ARG A 43 -4.52 32.61 -15.92
C ARG A 43 -4.45 31.13 -15.58
N SER A 44 -5.59 30.43 -15.77
CA SER A 44 -5.74 29.01 -15.47
C SER A 44 -5.66 28.71 -13.97
N ALA A 45 -5.47 27.45 -13.59
CA ALA A 45 -5.33 27.02 -12.20
C ALA A 45 -3.90 27.26 -11.67
N GLY A 46 -3.80 27.66 -10.40
CA GLY A 46 -2.55 27.79 -9.67
C GLY A 46 -2.80 27.66 -8.18
N THR A 47 -1.76 27.38 -7.41
CA THR A 47 -1.85 27.32 -5.94
C THR A 47 -0.79 28.21 -5.32
N VAL A 48 -1.23 29.10 -4.42
CA VAL A 48 -0.34 29.87 -3.55
C VAL A 48 -0.18 29.08 -2.26
N GLU A 49 1.05 28.65 -1.96
CA GLU A 49 1.38 27.89 -0.77
C GLU A 49 1.91 28.79 0.33
N PHE A 50 1.57 28.44 1.57
CA PHE A 50 1.98 29.17 2.77
C PHE A 50 2.49 28.19 3.82
N LEU A 51 3.46 28.65 4.62
CA LEU A 51 3.77 28.05 5.92
C LEU A 51 2.85 28.66 6.96
N TYR A 52 2.28 27.84 7.84
CA TYR A 52 1.41 28.29 8.93
C TYR A 52 2.04 27.94 10.28
N ASP A 53 2.12 28.93 11.16
CA ASP A 53 2.52 28.77 12.56
C ASP A 53 1.26 28.75 13.43
N ALA A 54 0.85 27.55 13.85
CA ALA A 54 -0.38 27.34 14.61
C ALA A 54 -0.33 27.94 16.02
N GLU A 55 0.86 28.12 16.62
CA GLU A 55 0.99 28.73 17.94
C GLU A 55 0.82 30.25 17.88
N ARG A 56 1.30 30.86 16.80
CA ARG A 56 1.24 32.32 16.59
C ARG A 56 0.02 32.79 15.80
N ASP A 57 -0.71 31.87 15.19
CA ASP A 57 -1.76 32.14 14.21
C ASP A 57 -1.27 33.07 13.08
N ASP A 58 -0.08 32.78 12.55
CA ASP A 58 0.59 33.58 11.52
C ASP A 58 0.95 32.72 10.30
N PHE A 59 1.01 33.33 9.12
CA PHE A 59 1.33 32.62 7.88
C PHE A 59 2.32 33.38 6.99
N PHE A 60 3.17 32.62 6.31
CA PHE A 60 4.25 33.14 5.49
C PHE A 60 4.17 32.56 4.09
N PHE A 61 4.28 33.42 3.07
CA PHE A 61 4.33 32.98 1.68
C PHE A 61 5.48 31.99 1.47
N LEU A 62 5.20 30.87 0.81
CA LEU A 62 6.21 29.87 0.45
C LEU A 62 6.51 29.94 -1.04
N GLU A 63 5.53 29.60 -1.89
CA GLU A 63 5.69 29.59 -3.34
C GLU A 63 4.34 29.68 -4.08
N VAL A 64 4.40 29.85 -5.40
CA VAL A 64 3.25 29.66 -6.30
C VAL A 64 3.52 28.49 -7.22
N ASN A 65 2.69 27.45 -7.12
CA ASN A 65 2.64 26.38 -8.10
C ASN A 65 1.80 26.84 -9.28
N THR A 66 2.45 27.15 -10.41
CA THR A 66 1.81 27.71 -11.61
C THR A 66 1.13 26.66 -12.51
N ARG A 67 0.53 25.65 -11.87
CA ARG A 67 -0.11 24.49 -12.49
C ARG A 67 -1.18 23.91 -11.57
N LEU A 68 -2.01 23.01 -12.10
CA LEU A 68 -2.87 22.17 -11.29
C LEU A 68 -2.03 21.27 -10.37
N GLN A 69 -2.53 21.03 -9.15
CA GLN A 69 -1.89 20.16 -8.17
C GLN A 69 -2.57 18.79 -8.10
N VAL A 70 -1.85 17.80 -7.59
CA VAL A 70 -2.31 16.40 -7.51
C VAL A 70 -3.57 16.30 -6.64
N GLU A 71 -3.57 17.03 -5.52
CA GLU A 71 -4.61 17.15 -4.50
C GLU A 71 -5.78 18.08 -4.86
N HIS A 72 -5.99 18.42 -6.15
CA HIS A 72 -7.12 19.26 -6.55
C HIS A 72 -8.48 18.61 -6.26
N GLY A 73 -8.56 17.27 -6.32
CA GLY A 73 -9.81 16.52 -6.20
C GLY A 73 -10.58 16.78 -4.89
N ILE A 74 -9.89 16.98 -3.75
CA ILE A 74 -10.57 17.34 -2.49
C ILE A 74 -11.21 18.72 -2.54
N THR A 75 -10.69 19.64 -3.36
CA THR A 75 -11.32 20.95 -3.59
C THR A 75 -12.59 20.78 -4.41
N GLU A 76 -12.51 20.01 -5.51
CA GLU A 76 -13.66 19.72 -6.37
C GLU A 76 -14.81 19.05 -5.60
N GLN A 77 -14.47 18.12 -4.71
CA GLN A 77 -15.45 17.40 -3.90
C GLN A 77 -16.30 18.30 -3.00
N VAL A 78 -15.68 19.31 -2.37
CA VAL A 78 -16.43 20.19 -1.46
C VAL A 78 -17.09 21.36 -2.19
N THR A 79 -16.60 21.77 -3.37
CA THR A 79 -17.16 22.90 -4.12
C THR A 79 -18.11 22.52 -5.25
N GLY A 80 -18.07 21.26 -5.73
CA GLY A 80 -18.77 20.82 -6.93
C GLY A 80 -18.20 21.39 -8.23
N VAL A 81 -16.99 21.95 -8.21
CA VAL A 81 -16.32 22.54 -9.37
C VAL A 81 -15.39 21.53 -10.01
N ASP A 82 -15.54 21.28 -11.31
CA ASP A 82 -14.53 20.61 -12.13
C ASP A 82 -13.46 21.64 -12.55
N LEU A 83 -12.28 21.54 -11.93
CA LEU A 83 -11.19 22.49 -12.16
C LEU A 83 -10.54 22.28 -13.52
N VAL A 84 -10.55 21.05 -14.06
CA VAL A 84 -10.02 20.78 -15.40
C VAL A 84 -10.94 21.37 -16.46
N GLU A 85 -12.26 21.24 -16.30
CA GLU A 85 -13.25 21.92 -17.16
C GLU A 85 -12.98 23.42 -17.21
N TRP A 86 -12.81 24.05 -16.04
CA TRP A 86 -12.53 25.49 -15.94
C TRP A 86 -11.23 25.90 -16.60
N MET A 87 -10.17 25.09 -16.46
CA MET A 87 -8.90 25.31 -17.15
C MET A 87 -9.07 25.27 -18.67
N VAL A 88 -9.80 24.26 -19.19
CA VAL A 88 -10.04 24.10 -20.64
C VAL A 88 -10.89 25.25 -21.19
N ARG A 89 -11.98 25.61 -20.51
CA ARG A 89 -12.86 26.73 -20.91
C ARG A 89 -12.13 28.06 -20.89
N GLY A 90 -11.38 28.33 -19.82
CA GLY A 90 -10.58 29.55 -19.70
C GLY A 90 -9.48 29.64 -20.75
N ALA A 91 -8.85 28.51 -21.13
CA ALA A 91 -7.89 28.47 -22.23
C ALA A 91 -8.53 28.78 -23.60
N ALA A 92 -9.81 28.45 -23.78
CA ALA A 92 -10.60 28.82 -24.95
C ALA A 92 -11.16 30.26 -24.90
N GLY A 93 -10.91 31.00 -23.81
CA GLY A 93 -11.40 32.37 -23.62
C GLY A 93 -12.84 32.46 -23.10
N ASP A 94 -13.48 31.35 -22.74
CA ASP A 94 -14.76 31.34 -22.05
C ASP A 94 -14.55 31.45 -20.54
N PHE A 95 -14.96 32.57 -19.94
CA PHE A 95 -14.93 32.80 -18.50
C PHE A 95 -16.33 33.03 -17.92
N ALA A 96 -17.40 32.68 -18.66
CA ALA A 96 -18.77 32.90 -18.21
C ALA A 96 -19.08 32.15 -16.90
N PHE A 97 -18.37 31.04 -16.63
CA PHE A 97 -18.48 30.25 -15.40
C PHE A 97 -18.05 31.00 -14.13
N LEU A 98 -17.25 32.07 -14.24
CA LEU A 98 -16.85 32.88 -13.09
C LEU A 98 -17.88 33.94 -12.72
N VAL A 99 -18.78 34.29 -13.65
CA VAL A 99 -19.74 35.37 -13.44
C VAL A 99 -20.72 34.98 -12.34
N GLY A 100 -20.66 35.69 -11.21
CA GLY A 100 -21.51 35.42 -10.05
C GLY A 100 -21.16 34.14 -9.30
N PHE A 101 -20.04 33.49 -9.63
CA PHE A 101 -19.57 32.33 -8.88
C PHE A 101 -19.08 32.74 -7.49
N GLU A 102 -19.61 32.07 -6.48
CA GLU A 102 -19.17 32.18 -5.08
C GLU A 102 -18.88 30.78 -4.58
N ALA A 103 -17.65 30.52 -4.14
CA ALA A 103 -17.28 29.22 -3.62
C ALA A 103 -17.99 28.95 -2.29
N LYS A 104 -18.86 27.94 -2.26
CA LYS A 104 -19.59 27.49 -1.07
C LYS A 104 -19.18 26.05 -0.73
N PRO A 105 -17.96 25.84 -0.18
CA PRO A 105 -17.51 24.51 0.15
C PRO A 105 -18.43 23.87 1.21
N VAL A 106 -18.88 22.65 0.96
CA VAL A 106 -19.75 21.88 1.87
C VAL A 106 -19.02 20.62 2.34
N GLY A 107 -19.04 20.40 3.65
CA GLY A 107 -18.43 19.22 4.27
C GLY A 107 -16.91 19.28 4.35
N ALA A 108 -16.30 18.10 4.50
CA ALA A 108 -14.87 17.87 4.51
C ALA A 108 -14.51 16.78 3.51
N SER A 109 -13.36 16.92 2.87
CA SER A 109 -12.81 15.95 1.94
C SER A 109 -11.34 15.67 2.22
N ILE A 110 -10.98 14.39 2.17
CA ILE A 110 -9.65 13.88 2.47
C ILE A 110 -9.17 13.07 1.28
N GLN A 111 -7.91 13.25 0.89
CA GLN A 111 -7.21 12.46 -0.10
C GLN A 111 -6.03 11.74 0.54
N VAL A 112 -5.81 10.51 0.12
CA VAL A 112 -4.57 9.77 0.35
C VAL A 112 -3.96 9.33 -0.97
N ARG A 113 -2.63 9.32 -1.03
CA ARG A 113 -1.87 8.86 -2.20
C ARG A 113 -1.35 7.45 -2.00
N LEU A 114 -1.89 6.53 -2.80
CA LEU A 114 -1.46 5.14 -2.85
C LEU A 114 -0.27 5.01 -3.80
N TYR A 115 0.85 4.52 -3.29
CA TYR A 115 2.13 4.41 -3.98
C TYR A 115 2.62 2.95 -4.02
N ALA A 116 3.28 2.59 -5.12
CA ALA A 116 4.08 1.38 -5.25
C ALA A 116 5.44 1.57 -4.55
N GLU A 117 5.44 1.49 -3.23
CA GLU A 117 6.61 1.64 -2.38
C GLU A 117 6.51 0.69 -1.19
N ASP A 118 7.64 0.32 -0.59
CA ASP A 118 7.70 -0.45 0.66
C ASP A 118 8.08 0.47 1.85
N PRO A 119 7.12 0.87 2.70
CA PRO A 119 7.39 1.73 3.86
C PRO A 119 8.37 1.15 4.88
N ALA A 120 8.49 -0.17 4.96
CA ALA A 120 9.43 -0.82 5.88
C ALA A 120 10.86 -0.87 5.33
N GLN A 121 11.06 -0.55 4.05
CA GLN A 121 12.36 -0.51 3.38
C GLN A 121 12.69 0.90 2.89
N ASP A 122 12.57 1.90 3.77
CA ASP A 122 12.80 3.31 3.46
C ASP A 122 12.03 3.80 2.22
N TYR A 123 10.80 3.29 2.04
CA TYR A 123 9.92 3.63 0.92
C TYR A 123 10.54 3.35 -0.44
N ARG A 124 11.35 2.28 -0.50
CA ARG A 124 11.93 1.78 -1.75
C ARG A 124 10.82 1.56 -2.77
N PRO A 125 10.93 2.11 -4.00
CA PRO A 125 9.97 1.86 -5.06
C PRO A 125 9.78 0.37 -5.32
N SER A 126 8.54 0.00 -5.59
CA SER A 126 8.13 -1.35 -5.97
C SER A 126 7.68 -1.38 -7.42
N SER A 127 8.00 -2.45 -8.13
CA SER A 127 7.67 -2.62 -9.54
C SER A 127 7.27 -4.05 -9.84
N GLY A 128 6.52 -4.23 -10.92
CA GLY A 128 6.02 -5.51 -11.37
C GLY A 128 4.52 -5.49 -11.63
N ARG A 129 3.98 -6.69 -11.86
CA ARG A 129 2.60 -6.89 -12.26
C ARG A 129 1.65 -6.85 -11.08
N LEU A 130 0.57 -6.08 -11.22
CA LEU A 130 -0.57 -6.17 -10.31
C LEU A 130 -1.41 -7.41 -10.65
N VAL A 131 -1.61 -8.28 -9.68
CA VAL A 131 -2.44 -9.49 -9.83
C VAL A 131 -3.84 -9.33 -9.25
N GLY A 132 -4.07 -8.28 -8.46
CA GLY A 132 -5.37 -7.91 -7.92
C GLY A 132 -5.43 -6.41 -7.66
N VAL A 133 -6.52 -5.78 -8.08
CA VAL A 133 -6.82 -4.36 -7.82
C VAL A 133 -8.31 -4.27 -7.51
N SER A 134 -8.65 -3.83 -6.32
CA SER A 134 -10.02 -3.60 -5.88
C SER A 134 -10.08 -2.34 -5.04
N PHE A 135 -11.04 -1.48 -5.38
CA PHE A 135 -11.38 -0.27 -4.63
C PHE A 135 -12.85 -0.37 -4.22
N PRO A 136 -13.23 0.20 -3.06
CA PRO A 136 -14.62 0.24 -2.63
C PRO A 136 -15.47 1.16 -3.51
N GLU A 137 -16.78 0.90 -3.55
CA GLU A 137 -17.76 1.84 -4.07
C GLU A 137 -17.94 3.03 -3.10
N GLY A 138 -18.24 4.22 -3.63
CA GLY A 138 -18.51 5.42 -2.84
C GLY A 138 -17.40 6.48 -2.94
N PRO A 139 -16.16 6.20 -2.49
CA PRO A 139 -15.03 7.10 -2.68
C PRO A 139 -14.77 7.40 -4.16
N ARG A 140 -14.33 8.62 -4.46
CA ARG A 140 -13.74 8.92 -5.77
C ARG A 140 -12.32 8.37 -5.80
N VAL A 141 -12.03 7.56 -6.81
CA VAL A 141 -10.69 7.00 -7.02
C VAL A 141 -10.17 7.45 -8.37
N ASP A 142 -9.17 8.34 -8.35
CA ASP A 142 -8.44 8.73 -9.54
C ASP A 142 -7.26 7.76 -9.70
N SER A 143 -7.34 6.82 -10.65
CA SER A 143 -6.33 5.78 -10.84
C SER A 143 -6.12 5.45 -12.32
N TRP A 144 -4.97 4.85 -12.63
CA TRP A 144 -4.61 4.34 -13.96
C TRP A 144 -4.37 2.82 -13.95
N ILE A 145 -4.56 2.16 -12.81
CA ILE A 145 -4.20 0.75 -12.61
C ILE A 145 -5.43 -0.16 -12.62
N ALA A 146 -5.21 -1.41 -13.04
CA ALA A 146 -6.16 -2.51 -12.95
C ALA A 146 -5.39 -3.82 -12.75
N ALA A 147 -6.10 -4.92 -12.48
CA ALA A 147 -5.48 -6.25 -12.49
C ALA A 147 -4.84 -6.50 -13.87
N GLY A 148 -3.57 -6.91 -13.87
CA GLY A 148 -2.74 -7.09 -15.05
C GLY A 148 -1.85 -5.89 -15.42
N THR A 149 -2.02 -4.72 -14.81
CA THR A 149 -1.14 -3.57 -15.05
C THR A 149 0.29 -3.86 -14.61
N GLU A 150 1.27 -3.51 -15.46
CA GLU A 150 2.70 -3.53 -15.15
C GLU A 150 3.14 -2.17 -14.61
N VAL A 151 3.59 -2.14 -13.35
CA VAL A 151 4.11 -0.94 -12.71
C VAL A 151 5.62 -0.90 -12.89
N SER A 152 6.12 0.14 -13.57
CA SER A 152 7.56 0.32 -13.81
C SER A 152 8.23 1.20 -12.76
N SER A 153 9.55 1.11 -12.64
CA SER A 153 10.36 1.99 -11.79
C SER A 153 10.88 3.24 -12.51
N TRP A 154 10.42 3.53 -13.73
CA TRP A 154 10.96 4.63 -14.55
C TRP A 154 10.41 6.00 -14.19
N TYR A 155 9.20 6.03 -13.64
CA TYR A 155 8.46 7.25 -13.34
C TYR A 155 8.00 7.26 -11.87
N ASP A 156 7.16 8.22 -11.52
CA ASP A 156 6.57 8.34 -10.20
C ASP A 156 5.76 7.06 -9.82
N PRO A 157 5.89 6.56 -8.58
CA PRO A 157 5.25 5.31 -8.16
C PRO A 157 3.76 5.45 -7.79
N MET A 158 3.10 6.58 -8.04
CA MET A 158 1.69 6.76 -7.64
C MET A 158 0.75 5.86 -8.44
N LEU A 159 -0.03 5.06 -7.73
CA LEU A 159 -0.99 4.10 -8.28
C LEU A 159 -2.40 4.69 -8.35
N ALA A 160 -2.81 5.37 -7.28
CA ALA A 160 -4.15 5.92 -7.15
C ALA A 160 -4.18 7.06 -6.14
N LYS A 161 -5.18 7.93 -6.28
CA LYS A 161 -5.63 8.85 -5.24
C LYS A 161 -6.99 8.38 -4.77
N LEU A 162 -7.12 8.07 -3.48
CA LEU A 162 -8.41 7.76 -2.88
C LEU A 162 -8.92 9.03 -2.22
N ILE A 163 -10.13 9.45 -2.57
CA ILE A 163 -10.72 10.71 -2.15
C ILE A 163 -12.09 10.40 -1.54
N VAL A 164 -12.27 10.79 -0.28
CA VAL A 164 -13.54 10.65 0.43
C VAL A 164 -14.09 12.03 0.80
N THR A 165 -15.41 12.12 0.92
CA THR A 165 -16.11 13.35 1.27
C THR A 165 -17.23 13.03 2.25
N ALA A 166 -17.33 13.80 3.32
CA ALA A 166 -18.37 13.61 4.33
C ALA A 166 -18.81 14.96 4.93
N PRO A 167 -19.95 15.01 5.66
CA PRO A 167 -20.44 16.26 6.25
C PRO A 167 -19.49 16.90 7.28
N THR A 168 -18.65 16.11 7.94
CA THR A 168 -17.68 16.58 8.95
C THR A 168 -16.32 15.95 8.71
N ARG A 169 -15.28 16.56 9.28
CA ARG A 169 -13.91 16.01 9.24
C ARG A 169 -13.85 14.61 9.85
N ASP A 170 -14.41 14.42 11.04
CA ASP A 170 -14.39 13.12 11.72
C ASP A 170 -15.08 12.03 10.89
N ALA A 171 -16.21 12.37 10.24
CA ALA A 171 -16.89 11.45 9.33
C ALA A 171 -16.05 11.16 8.07
N ALA A 172 -15.30 12.14 7.55
CA ALA A 172 -14.40 11.94 6.42
C ALA A 172 -13.19 11.08 6.82
N VAL A 173 -12.66 11.23 8.04
CA VAL A 173 -11.60 10.38 8.58
C VAL A 173 -12.09 8.94 8.69
N GLN A 174 -13.28 8.71 9.26
CA GLN A 174 -13.87 7.37 9.32
C GLN A 174 -14.09 6.79 7.93
N ALA A 175 -14.66 7.56 7.00
CA ALA A 175 -14.86 7.12 5.62
C ALA A 175 -13.53 6.76 4.92
N MET A 176 -12.45 7.49 5.20
CA MET A 176 -11.12 7.17 4.66
C MET A 176 -10.56 5.86 5.26
N GLN A 177 -10.75 5.65 6.56
CA GLN A 177 -10.36 4.41 7.22
C GLN A 177 -11.09 3.20 6.61
N ASP A 178 -12.41 3.32 6.45
CA ASP A 178 -13.24 2.27 5.83
C ASP A 178 -12.84 2.03 4.37
N ALA A 179 -12.56 3.10 3.62
CA ALA A 179 -12.15 3.00 2.22
C ALA A 179 -10.80 2.29 2.04
N LEU A 180 -9.83 2.57 2.93
CA LEU A 180 -8.52 1.93 2.90
C LEU A 180 -8.57 0.46 3.35
N ASP A 181 -9.44 0.11 4.29
CA ASP A 181 -9.64 -1.28 4.72
C ASP A 181 -10.29 -2.12 3.60
N ALA A 182 -11.23 -1.52 2.85
CA ALA A 182 -11.88 -2.16 1.72
C ALA A 182 -11.07 -2.14 0.42
N THR A 183 -9.95 -1.42 0.38
CA THR A 183 -9.03 -1.41 -0.77
C THR A 183 -8.08 -2.61 -0.72
N SER A 184 -7.86 -3.26 -1.86
CA SER A 184 -6.91 -4.38 -1.99
C SER A 184 -6.09 -4.23 -3.26
N ILE A 185 -4.77 -4.12 -3.10
CA ILE A 185 -3.79 -4.18 -4.19
C ILE A 185 -2.85 -5.36 -3.94
N ALA A 186 -2.64 -6.20 -4.95
CA ALA A 186 -1.79 -7.37 -4.83
C ALA A 186 -0.84 -7.48 -6.03
N GLY A 187 0.34 -8.07 -5.79
CA GLY A 187 1.36 -8.37 -6.81
C GLY A 187 2.67 -7.62 -6.61
N ILE A 188 2.60 -6.43 -5.99
CA ILE A 188 3.75 -5.63 -5.58
C ILE A 188 3.51 -5.06 -4.20
N GLU A 189 4.57 -4.59 -3.54
CA GLU A 189 4.45 -3.83 -2.29
C GLU A 189 3.89 -2.43 -2.54
N THR A 190 3.04 -1.99 -1.61
CA THR A 190 2.44 -0.66 -1.63
C THR A 190 2.49 -0.03 -0.24
N ASN A 191 2.27 1.27 -0.18
CA ASN A 191 2.14 1.98 1.10
C ASN A 191 0.74 1.80 1.75
N LEU A 192 -0.12 0.92 1.26
CA LEU A 192 -1.53 0.79 1.70
C LEU A 192 -1.68 0.57 3.21
N ASP A 193 -0.98 -0.41 3.78
CA ASP A 193 -1.05 -0.71 5.21
C ASP A 193 -0.46 0.40 6.09
N TRP A 194 0.54 1.08 5.55
CA TRP A 194 1.07 2.26 6.21
C TRP A 194 0.06 3.42 6.16
N LEU A 195 -0.66 3.64 5.05
CA LEU A 195 -1.75 4.61 4.99
C LEU A 195 -2.85 4.28 6.02
N ARG A 196 -3.22 3.00 6.16
CA ARG A 196 -4.16 2.52 7.20
C ARG A 196 -3.69 2.89 8.61
N THR A 197 -2.38 2.87 8.85
CA THR A 197 -1.76 3.29 10.11
C THR A 197 -1.81 4.82 10.28
N VAL A 198 -1.46 5.57 9.22
CA VAL A 198 -1.44 7.05 9.24
C VAL A 198 -2.81 7.62 9.55
N VAL A 199 -3.87 7.17 8.87
CA VAL A 199 -5.22 7.73 9.05
C VAL A 199 -5.88 7.38 10.40
N ARG A 200 -5.26 6.46 11.16
CA ARG A 200 -5.66 6.07 12.52
C ARG A 200 -4.77 6.67 13.59
N SER A 201 -3.67 7.31 13.20
CA SER A 201 -2.73 7.89 14.14
C SER A 201 -3.36 9.07 14.89
N PRO A 202 -3.06 9.26 16.19
CA PRO A 202 -3.57 10.40 16.96
C PRO A 202 -3.22 11.76 16.34
N VAL A 203 -2.06 11.87 15.68
CA VAL A 203 -1.62 13.09 15.02
C VAL A 203 -2.51 13.46 13.83
N PHE A 204 -3.06 12.47 13.12
CA PHE A 204 -4.03 12.73 12.06
C PHE A 204 -5.43 12.94 12.61
N THR A 205 -5.90 12.08 13.51
CA THR A 205 -7.30 12.15 13.99
C THR A 205 -7.58 13.42 14.79
N SER A 206 -6.62 13.93 15.57
CA SER A 206 -6.75 15.21 16.30
C SER A 206 -6.77 16.45 15.39
N GLY A 207 -6.18 16.37 14.18
CA GLY A 207 -5.95 17.52 13.32
C GLY A 207 -4.72 18.36 13.70
N GLU A 208 -3.96 17.98 14.72
CA GLU A 208 -2.67 18.59 15.10
C GLU A 208 -1.53 18.12 14.17
N VAL A 209 -1.72 18.32 12.87
CA VAL A 209 -0.78 17.86 11.84
C VAL A 209 0.41 18.81 11.69
N SER A 210 1.56 18.26 11.33
CA SER A 210 2.75 19.04 11.00
C SER A 210 3.54 18.40 9.87
N THR A 211 4.39 19.19 9.23
CA THR A 211 5.31 18.75 8.16
C THR A 211 6.33 17.69 8.57
N ARG A 212 6.39 17.35 9.87
CA ARG A 212 7.27 16.33 10.44
C ARG A 212 6.51 15.15 11.04
N ALA A 213 5.18 15.21 11.11
CA ALA A 213 4.34 14.24 11.81
C ALA A 213 4.59 12.79 11.34
N LEU A 214 4.69 12.58 10.03
CA LEU A 214 4.85 11.25 9.45
C LEU A 214 6.18 10.57 9.83
N ALA A 215 7.22 11.34 10.18
CA ALA A 215 8.51 10.77 10.57
C ALA A 215 8.46 10.00 11.90
N ASN A 216 7.45 10.28 12.74
CA ASN A 216 7.32 9.71 14.07
C ASN A 216 6.27 8.58 14.13
N ILE A 217 5.66 8.21 13.01
CA ILE A 217 4.68 7.12 12.97
C ILE A 217 5.44 5.80 12.86
N ALA A 218 5.45 5.04 13.97
CA ALA A 218 6.01 3.70 13.99
C ALA A 218 5.22 2.79 13.05
N TYR A 219 5.93 2.07 12.18
CA TYR A 219 5.36 1.09 11.27
C TYR A 219 6.14 -0.21 11.36
N THR A 220 5.44 -1.28 11.71
CA THR A 220 6.02 -2.62 11.83
C THR A 220 5.10 -3.58 11.08
N PRO A 221 5.39 -3.87 9.80
CA PRO A 221 4.52 -4.71 9.00
C PRO A 221 4.55 -6.15 9.54
N ARG A 222 3.41 -6.82 9.45
CA ARG A 222 3.32 -8.27 9.67
C ARG A 222 3.74 -8.99 8.41
N SER A 223 5.05 -9.07 8.17
CA SER A 223 5.58 -9.63 6.93
C SER A 223 6.93 -10.33 7.10
N ILE A 224 7.30 -11.08 6.07
CA ILE A 224 8.60 -11.72 5.89
C ILE A 224 9.27 -11.07 4.68
N ARG A 225 10.49 -10.57 4.86
CA ARG A 225 11.33 -10.07 3.77
C ARG A 225 12.22 -11.19 3.24
N VAL A 226 12.26 -11.33 1.93
CA VAL A 226 13.11 -12.30 1.23
C VAL A 226 14.48 -11.68 0.99
N LEU A 227 15.48 -12.09 1.77
CA LEU A 227 16.88 -11.68 1.56
C LEU A 227 17.53 -12.45 0.40
N ALA A 228 17.13 -13.70 0.20
CA ALA A 228 17.48 -14.52 -0.96
C ALA A 228 16.35 -15.53 -1.24
N GLY A 229 15.96 -15.72 -2.50
CA GLY A 229 14.83 -16.58 -2.89
C GLY A 229 15.11 -18.09 -2.93
N GLY A 230 16.37 -18.50 -2.86
CA GLY A 230 16.78 -19.89 -3.12
C GLY A 230 16.75 -20.25 -4.60
N ALA A 231 16.81 -21.54 -4.93
CA ALA A 231 16.80 -22.00 -6.33
C ALA A 231 15.39 -21.94 -6.95
N SER A 232 14.38 -22.37 -6.19
CA SER A 232 12.97 -22.13 -6.52
C SER A 232 12.14 -22.28 -5.25
N THR A 233 11.63 -21.15 -4.75
CA THR A 233 10.73 -21.10 -3.60
C THR A 233 9.41 -20.49 -4.04
N THR A 234 8.30 -21.18 -3.84
CA THR A 234 6.97 -20.75 -4.30
C THR A 234 5.92 -20.84 -3.21
N VAL A 235 4.92 -19.96 -3.25
CA VAL A 235 3.73 -20.08 -2.39
C VAL A 235 2.84 -21.19 -2.91
N GLN A 236 2.44 -22.10 -2.02
CA GLN A 236 1.54 -23.21 -2.33
C GLN A 236 0.47 -23.37 -1.25
N ASP A 237 -0.72 -23.86 -1.62
CA ASP A 237 -1.75 -24.35 -0.71
C ASP A 237 -2.22 -25.76 -1.11
N TYR A 238 -3.04 -26.38 -0.26
CA TYR A 238 -3.61 -27.71 -0.49
C TYR A 238 -5.15 -27.64 -0.38
N PRO A 239 -5.93 -28.32 -1.25
CA PRO A 239 -5.51 -29.25 -2.30
C PRO A 239 -5.05 -28.58 -3.61
N GLY A 240 -4.80 -27.27 -3.59
CA GLY A 240 -4.49 -26.50 -4.77
C GLY A 240 -5.74 -26.15 -5.59
N ARG A 241 -5.52 -25.90 -6.87
CA ARG A 241 -6.50 -25.39 -7.84
C ARG A 241 -7.30 -26.50 -8.52
N LEU A 242 -8.25 -27.08 -7.80
CA LEU A 242 -9.08 -28.16 -8.33
C LEU A 242 -10.21 -27.67 -9.26
N GLY A 243 -10.75 -28.58 -10.06
CA GLY A 243 -11.97 -28.37 -10.85
C GLY A 243 -11.78 -27.71 -12.22
N LEU A 244 -10.53 -27.49 -12.65
CA LEU A 244 -10.20 -26.80 -13.91
C LEU A 244 -9.28 -27.62 -14.84
N TRP A 245 -9.16 -28.92 -14.60
CA TRP A 245 -8.28 -29.80 -15.36
C TRP A 245 -8.74 -29.98 -16.81
N ASP A 246 -10.06 -29.95 -17.04
CA ASP A 246 -10.71 -30.02 -18.34
C ASP A 246 -10.35 -28.84 -19.27
N VAL A 247 -10.02 -27.69 -18.69
CA VAL A 247 -9.52 -26.50 -19.40
C VAL A 247 -7.99 -26.36 -19.34
N GLY A 248 -7.28 -27.40 -18.90
CA GLY A 248 -5.82 -27.46 -18.89
C GLY A 248 -5.14 -26.68 -17.76
N VAL A 249 -5.88 -26.28 -16.72
CA VAL A 249 -5.33 -25.63 -15.54
C VAL A 249 -4.98 -26.70 -14.50
N PRO A 250 -3.70 -26.87 -14.13
CA PRO A 250 -3.31 -27.86 -13.14
C PRO A 250 -3.69 -27.41 -11.72
N PRO A 251 -3.76 -28.35 -10.75
CA PRO A 251 -3.96 -27.99 -9.35
C PRO A 251 -2.79 -27.20 -8.77
N SER A 252 -1.59 -27.31 -9.36
CA SER A 252 -0.36 -26.93 -8.68
C SER A 252 -0.31 -27.59 -7.30
N GLY A 253 -0.24 -26.79 -6.22
CA GLY A 253 -0.12 -27.31 -4.88
C GLY A 253 1.29 -27.79 -4.55
N PRO A 254 1.52 -28.24 -3.31
CA PRO A 254 2.76 -28.86 -2.91
C PRO A 254 2.98 -30.17 -3.68
N MET A 255 4.19 -30.36 -4.20
CA MET A 255 4.62 -31.58 -4.90
C MET A 255 4.60 -32.82 -3.97
N ASP A 256 4.96 -32.63 -2.70
CA ASP A 256 4.75 -33.57 -1.59
C ASP A 256 3.69 -32.98 -0.63
N ALA A 257 2.43 -33.30 -0.92
CA ALA A 257 1.30 -32.84 -0.13
C ALA A 257 1.30 -33.37 1.31
N LEU A 258 1.91 -34.53 1.58
CA LEU A 258 1.95 -35.09 2.93
C LEU A 258 2.84 -34.23 3.82
N ALA A 259 4.07 -33.96 3.39
CA ALA A 259 4.99 -33.12 4.16
C ALA A 259 4.45 -31.71 4.37
N PHE A 260 3.87 -31.09 3.33
CA PHE A 260 3.26 -29.77 3.43
C PHE A 260 2.13 -29.72 4.46
N ARG A 261 1.18 -30.67 4.39
CA ARG A 261 0.06 -30.74 5.34
C ARG A 261 0.51 -31.04 6.76
N LEU A 262 1.54 -31.87 6.95
CA LEU A 262 2.10 -32.15 8.27
C LEU A 262 2.64 -30.87 8.92
N GLY A 263 3.37 -30.03 8.18
CA GLY A 263 3.87 -28.75 8.69
C GLY A 263 2.76 -27.82 9.14
N ASN A 264 1.71 -27.66 8.31
CA ASN A 264 0.52 -26.91 8.68
C ASN A 264 -0.18 -27.49 9.92
N ARG A 265 -0.33 -28.81 9.98
CA ARG A 265 -1.01 -29.50 11.09
C ARG A 265 -0.27 -29.34 12.42
N LEU A 266 1.06 -29.33 12.40
CA LEU A 266 1.91 -29.13 13.58
C LEU A 266 1.78 -27.71 14.16
N LEU A 267 1.46 -26.72 13.32
CA LEU A 267 1.17 -25.35 13.75
C LEU A 267 -0.29 -25.11 14.14
N GLY A 268 -1.17 -26.10 13.90
CA GLY A 268 -2.61 -25.95 14.11
C GLY A 268 -3.32 -25.14 13.02
N ASN A 269 -2.68 -24.98 11.86
CA ASN A 269 -3.28 -24.30 10.71
C ASN A 269 -4.39 -25.13 10.07
N ALA A 270 -5.30 -24.45 9.37
CA ALA A 270 -6.25 -25.11 8.47
C ALA A 270 -5.52 -25.77 7.29
N GLU A 271 -6.12 -26.80 6.68
CA GLU A 271 -5.44 -27.58 5.64
C GLU A 271 -5.14 -26.78 4.36
N ASP A 272 -5.94 -25.75 4.08
CA ASP A 272 -5.83 -24.82 2.96
C ASP A 272 -4.92 -23.61 3.24
N THR A 273 -4.24 -23.62 4.39
CA THR A 273 -3.33 -22.54 4.76
C THR A 273 -2.11 -22.55 3.87
N ALA A 274 -1.84 -21.42 3.21
CA ALA A 274 -0.71 -21.27 2.31
C ALA A 274 0.62 -21.28 3.07
N GLY A 275 1.63 -21.90 2.47
CA GLY A 275 3.01 -21.92 2.94
C GLY A 275 3.99 -21.87 1.78
N LEU A 276 5.27 -22.07 2.05
CA LEU A 276 6.32 -22.06 1.03
C LEU A 276 6.75 -23.48 0.69
N GLU A 277 6.79 -23.80 -0.60
CA GLU A 277 7.52 -24.96 -1.14
C GLU A 277 8.92 -24.52 -1.60
N ILE A 278 9.93 -25.28 -1.20
CA ILE A 278 11.34 -25.06 -1.50
C ILE A 278 11.87 -26.19 -2.38
N THR A 279 12.70 -25.84 -3.37
CA THR A 279 13.36 -26.77 -4.28
C THR A 279 14.88 -26.62 -4.22
N ALA A 280 15.62 -27.71 -3.99
CA ALA A 280 17.10 -27.80 -4.10
C ALA A 280 17.94 -26.96 -3.13
N ALA A 281 17.68 -25.66 -3.07
CA ALA A 281 18.31 -24.70 -2.20
C ALA A 281 17.24 -23.70 -1.74
N GLY A 282 17.15 -23.48 -0.44
CA GLY A 282 16.09 -22.66 0.15
C GLY A 282 16.43 -21.18 0.28
N PRO A 283 15.45 -20.40 0.77
CA PRO A 283 15.56 -18.97 0.89
C PRO A 283 16.33 -18.55 2.15
N THR A 284 16.67 -17.26 2.20
CA THR A 284 17.02 -16.56 3.45
C THR A 284 15.95 -15.51 3.70
N LEU A 285 15.30 -15.59 4.86
CA LEU A 285 14.09 -14.85 5.20
C LEU A 285 14.31 -14.06 6.49
N LEU A 286 14.03 -12.76 6.47
CA LEU A 286 13.99 -11.88 7.64
C LEU A 286 12.54 -11.71 8.07
N PHE A 287 12.22 -11.96 9.34
CA PHE A 287 10.86 -11.82 9.86
C PHE A 287 10.67 -10.44 10.48
N ASN A 288 9.76 -9.63 9.94
CA ASN A 288 9.44 -8.31 10.50
C ASN A 288 8.49 -8.39 11.71
N ALA A 289 7.80 -9.53 11.88
CA ALA A 289 6.92 -9.80 13.00
C ALA A 289 7.21 -11.17 13.61
N ALA A 290 6.94 -11.30 14.91
CA ALA A 290 7.04 -12.58 15.60
C ALA A 290 5.97 -13.56 15.11
N THR A 291 6.35 -14.81 14.91
CA THR A 291 5.45 -15.89 14.47
C THR A 291 5.99 -17.26 14.87
N ARG A 292 5.27 -18.33 14.52
CA ARG A 292 5.76 -19.71 14.59
C ARG A 292 5.85 -20.30 13.19
N ILE A 293 6.90 -21.06 12.94
CA ILE A 293 7.09 -21.80 11.69
C ILE A 293 7.24 -23.28 11.96
N CYS A 294 7.06 -24.11 10.93
CA CYS A 294 7.41 -25.51 10.98
C CYS A 294 8.04 -25.90 9.64
N LEU A 295 9.18 -26.61 9.72
CA LEU A 295 9.93 -27.08 8.58
C LEU A 295 9.65 -28.57 8.36
N THR A 296 9.32 -28.98 7.14
CA THR A 296 9.08 -30.39 6.79
C THR A 296 9.63 -30.74 5.41
N GLY A 297 9.59 -32.02 5.04
CA GLY A 297 10.15 -32.55 3.80
C GLY A 297 11.61 -32.96 3.95
N ALA A 298 12.42 -32.72 2.92
CA ALA A 298 13.86 -33.00 2.94
C ALA A 298 14.59 -32.04 3.90
N ASP A 299 15.73 -32.47 4.42
CA ASP A 299 16.55 -31.65 5.32
C ASP A 299 17.44 -30.68 4.52
N PHE A 300 17.31 -29.40 4.79
CA PHE A 300 18.08 -28.32 4.18
C PHE A 300 19.09 -27.67 5.15
N GLY A 301 19.29 -28.23 6.35
CA GLY A 301 20.20 -27.67 7.35
C GLY A 301 19.80 -26.25 7.77
N ALA A 302 18.53 -26.07 8.12
CA ALA A 302 17.97 -24.77 8.44
C ALA A 302 18.57 -24.18 9.73
N VAL A 303 18.87 -22.88 9.70
CA VAL A 303 19.37 -22.15 10.87
C VAL A 303 18.56 -20.88 11.11
N VAL A 304 18.32 -20.56 12.38
CA VAL A 304 17.78 -19.26 12.84
C VAL A 304 18.90 -18.52 13.56
N ASP A 305 19.29 -17.36 13.04
CA ASP A 305 20.42 -16.55 13.55
C ASP A 305 21.71 -17.37 13.80
N GLY A 306 21.96 -18.36 12.94
CA GLY A 306 23.14 -19.24 13.01
C GLY A 306 22.98 -20.48 13.90
N THR A 307 21.85 -20.63 14.60
CA THR A 307 21.53 -21.82 15.40
C THR A 307 20.73 -22.81 14.57
N LEU A 308 21.17 -24.07 14.52
CA LEU A 308 20.47 -25.15 13.82
C LEU A 308 19.10 -25.41 14.46
N VAL A 309 18.06 -25.55 13.63
CA VAL A 309 16.69 -25.85 14.07
C VAL A 309 16.23 -27.20 13.51
N SER A 310 15.45 -27.95 14.28
CA SER A 310 14.97 -29.26 13.83
C SER A 310 13.77 -29.13 12.90
N SER A 311 13.61 -30.10 12.01
CA SER A 311 12.38 -30.26 11.23
C SER A 311 11.30 -30.98 12.03
N TYR A 312 10.04 -30.84 11.63
CA TYR A 312 8.86 -31.49 12.23
C TYR A 312 8.52 -31.08 13.67
N GLU A 313 8.95 -29.90 14.09
CA GLU A 313 8.53 -29.25 15.34
C GLU A 313 8.17 -27.77 15.10
N PRO A 314 7.26 -27.18 15.87
CA PRO A 314 7.04 -25.73 15.87
C PRO A 314 8.27 -24.98 16.39
N ILE A 315 8.68 -23.96 15.65
CA ILE A 315 9.81 -23.09 15.98
C ILE A 315 9.28 -21.67 16.18
N ASP A 316 9.54 -21.07 17.34
CA ASP A 316 9.26 -19.66 17.59
C ASP A 316 10.29 -18.78 16.89
N ILE A 317 9.80 -17.77 16.16
CA ILE A 317 10.61 -16.76 15.48
C ILE A 317 10.21 -15.40 16.03
N ALA A 318 11.17 -14.68 16.61
CA ALA A 318 10.98 -13.29 17.03
C ALA A 318 11.15 -12.32 15.85
N ALA A 319 10.56 -11.13 15.99
CA ALA A 319 10.78 -10.05 15.01
C ALA A 319 12.27 -9.69 14.94
N GLY A 320 12.77 -9.51 13.71
CA GLY A 320 14.18 -9.23 13.41
C GLY A 320 15.05 -10.47 13.19
N GLN A 321 14.55 -11.68 13.48
CA GLN A 321 15.33 -12.90 13.27
C GLN A 321 15.40 -13.32 11.81
N ILE A 322 16.50 -13.99 11.46
CA ILE A 322 16.77 -14.47 10.11
C ILE A 322 16.74 -16.00 10.08
N LEU A 323 15.82 -16.56 9.30
CA LEU A 323 15.82 -17.96 8.91
C LEU A 323 16.64 -18.13 7.62
N LYS A 324 17.65 -18.99 7.65
CA LYS A 324 18.41 -19.38 6.47
C LYS A 324 18.20 -20.86 6.21
N ILE A 325 17.69 -21.17 5.02
CA ILE A 325 17.54 -22.53 4.53
C ILE A 325 18.69 -22.82 3.55
N GLY A 326 19.43 -23.90 3.80
CA GLY A 326 20.61 -24.26 3.02
C GLY A 326 20.26 -25.00 1.72
N ARG A 327 21.18 -25.87 1.29
CA ARG A 327 20.95 -26.82 0.20
C ARG A 327 20.52 -28.15 0.81
N VAL A 328 19.71 -28.90 0.08
CA VAL A 328 19.30 -30.24 0.52
C VAL A 328 20.54 -31.10 0.82
N ALA A 329 20.57 -31.70 2.01
CA ALA A 329 21.60 -32.63 2.43
C ALA A 329 20.98 -34.03 2.52
N GLY A 330 21.52 -34.99 1.77
CA GLY A 330 21.02 -36.36 1.75
C GLY A 330 19.91 -36.62 0.72
N GLY A 331 18.83 -37.28 1.14
CA GLY A 331 17.74 -37.72 0.27
C GLY A 331 16.58 -36.74 0.19
N GLY A 332 15.92 -36.67 -0.97
CA GLY A 332 14.79 -35.78 -1.23
C GLY A 332 15.18 -34.54 -2.06
N MET A 333 14.17 -33.74 -2.43
CA MET A 333 14.33 -32.61 -3.34
C MET A 333 13.50 -31.37 -2.93
N ARG A 334 12.46 -31.59 -2.12
CA ARG A 334 11.47 -30.59 -1.70
C ARG A 334 11.44 -30.47 -0.19
N GLY A 335 11.34 -29.23 0.28
CA GLY A 335 11.10 -28.89 1.67
C GLY A 335 9.98 -27.86 1.77
N TYR A 336 9.42 -27.71 2.96
CA TYR A 336 8.28 -26.82 3.19
C TYR A 336 8.50 -25.95 4.40
N ILE A 337 8.06 -24.70 4.32
CA ILE A 337 7.91 -23.80 5.46
C ILE A 337 6.42 -23.56 5.63
N ALA A 338 5.84 -24.13 6.67
CA ALA A 338 4.54 -23.71 7.17
C ALA A 338 4.73 -22.51 8.11
N ILE A 339 3.83 -21.55 8.06
CA ILE A 339 3.83 -20.36 8.92
C ILE A 339 2.49 -20.32 9.67
N ALA A 340 2.50 -20.06 10.97
CA ALA A 340 1.28 -20.01 11.76
C ALA A 340 0.38 -18.88 11.27
N GLY A 341 -0.87 -19.20 10.90
CA GLY A 341 -1.80 -18.28 10.24
C GLY A 341 -1.69 -18.25 8.71
N GLY A 342 -0.56 -18.69 8.15
CA GLY A 342 -0.31 -18.76 6.70
C GLY A 342 0.34 -17.52 6.12
N LEU A 343 0.28 -17.42 4.79
CA LEU A 343 0.66 -16.24 4.02
C LEU A 343 -0.60 -15.56 3.48
N ASP A 344 -0.67 -14.24 3.64
CA ASP A 344 -1.74 -13.42 3.05
C ASP A 344 -1.46 -13.19 1.57
N VAL A 345 -2.04 -14.06 0.75
CA VAL A 345 -1.92 -14.06 -0.70
C VAL A 345 -3.32 -14.21 -1.30
N PRO A 346 -3.68 -13.43 -2.32
CA PRO A 346 -5.00 -13.49 -2.92
C PRO A 346 -5.27 -14.85 -3.55
N LEU A 347 -6.53 -15.29 -3.48
CA LEU A 347 -7.00 -16.39 -4.28
C LEU A 347 -7.03 -15.95 -5.75
N PHE A 348 -6.38 -16.71 -6.60
CA PHE A 348 -6.70 -16.78 -8.02
C PHE A 348 -7.50 -18.05 -8.22
N LEU A 349 -8.50 -18.14 -9.11
CA LEU A 349 -9.21 -19.41 -9.44
C LEU A 349 -9.40 -20.42 -8.28
N GLY A 350 -9.82 -19.95 -7.10
CA GLY A 350 -10.08 -20.79 -5.90
C GLY A 350 -8.87 -21.30 -5.10
N SER A 351 -7.63 -20.87 -5.38
CA SER A 351 -6.42 -21.32 -4.66
C SER A 351 -5.29 -20.28 -4.70
N ARG A 352 -4.46 -20.28 -3.66
CA ARG A 352 -3.24 -19.48 -3.48
C ARG A 352 -2.00 -20.11 -4.11
N SER A 353 -2.10 -21.30 -4.67
CA SER A 353 -0.96 -21.97 -5.30
C SER A 353 -0.43 -21.25 -6.52
N ALA A 354 0.90 -21.09 -6.56
CA ALA A 354 1.61 -20.59 -7.72
C ALA A 354 1.62 -21.63 -8.86
N PHE A 355 1.30 -21.19 -10.07
CA PHE A 355 1.58 -21.90 -11.31
C PHE A 355 2.54 -21.07 -12.16
N THR A 356 3.84 -21.30 -11.97
CA THR A 356 4.90 -20.45 -12.53
C THR A 356 4.95 -20.44 -14.05
N LEU A 357 4.58 -21.54 -14.71
CA LEU A 357 4.54 -21.61 -16.18
C LEU A 357 3.41 -20.73 -16.77
N GLY A 358 2.31 -20.56 -16.02
CA GLY A 358 1.18 -19.71 -16.41
C GLY A 358 1.20 -18.32 -15.78
N GLU A 359 2.20 -18.02 -14.95
CA GLU A 359 2.39 -16.72 -14.29
C GLU A 359 1.17 -16.24 -13.46
N PHE A 360 0.53 -17.16 -12.73
CA PHE A 360 -0.60 -16.81 -11.83
C PHE A 360 -0.60 -17.58 -10.51
N GLY A 361 -1.35 -17.04 -9.54
CA GLY A 361 -1.42 -17.54 -8.17
C GLY A 361 -0.12 -17.31 -7.38
N GLY A 362 -0.11 -17.64 -6.10
CA GLY A 362 1.03 -17.43 -5.22
C GLY A 362 1.48 -15.96 -5.17
N HIS A 363 2.77 -15.75 -4.95
CA HIS A 363 3.35 -14.41 -4.96
C HIS A 363 3.58 -13.92 -6.40
N ALA A 364 2.61 -13.16 -6.92
CA ALA A 364 2.64 -12.57 -8.25
C ALA A 364 2.89 -13.56 -9.40
N GLY A 365 2.43 -14.81 -9.27
CA GLY A 365 2.55 -15.82 -10.33
C GLY A 365 3.94 -16.46 -10.47
N ARG A 366 4.88 -16.16 -9.57
CA ARG A 366 6.29 -16.54 -9.72
C ARG A 366 6.90 -17.13 -8.44
N ALA A 367 8.14 -17.61 -8.57
CA ALA A 367 8.97 -17.87 -7.40
C ALA A 367 9.35 -16.55 -6.71
N VAL A 368 9.58 -16.62 -5.39
CA VAL A 368 10.02 -15.45 -4.63
C VAL A 368 11.46 -15.09 -4.97
N MET A 369 11.76 -13.80 -4.94
CA MET A 369 13.02 -13.19 -5.34
C MET A 369 13.57 -12.32 -4.21
N THR A 370 14.86 -12.02 -4.30
CA THR A 370 15.51 -11.08 -3.37
C THR A 370 14.79 -9.74 -3.38
N GLY A 371 14.40 -9.28 -2.20
CA GLY A 371 13.71 -8.01 -2.01
C GLY A 371 12.19 -8.13 -1.92
N ASP A 372 11.60 -9.27 -2.24
CA ASP A 372 10.16 -9.50 -2.04
C ASP A 372 9.77 -9.41 -0.57
N THR A 373 8.51 -9.05 -0.34
CA THR A 373 7.85 -9.04 0.95
C THR A 373 6.64 -9.97 0.88
N LEU A 374 6.48 -10.83 1.88
CA LEU A 374 5.37 -11.77 2.02
C LEU A 374 4.58 -11.42 3.28
N HIS A 375 3.30 -11.11 3.15
CA HIS A 375 2.44 -10.73 4.29
C HIS A 375 1.93 -11.95 5.07
N LEU A 376 1.70 -11.76 6.37
CA LEU A 376 1.36 -12.82 7.36
C LEU A 376 -0.04 -12.68 7.97
#